data_AF-A0A409W2F6-F1
#
_entry.id   AF-A0A409W2F6-F1
#
_cell.length_a   1.000
_cell.length_b   1.000
_cell.length_c   1.000
_cell.angle_alpha   90.00
_cell.angle_beta   90.00
_cell.angle_gamma   90.00
#
_symmetry.space_group_name_H-M   'P 1'
#
loop_
_entity.id
_entity.type
_entity.pdbx_description
1 polymer ?
#
loop_
_entity_poly.entity_id
_entity_poly.type
_entity_poly.pdbx_seq_one_letter_code
_entity_poly.pdbx_strand_id
1 'polypeptide(L)'
;MSTPTIDLSPAPGTFPFSAKTIPISSAKVTLGSIEVTESGKAAHVPSTSNGWFPAKMTDSVSSVSPLPLSSSHAQIWCDGGKVYIRDLDSAFGTYVNGLRVSSDTILKSGDTIPVHKSSHLTSFNKSLGSRIVRNEKTPAYITDLHLSPVIASVSINGLSS
;
A
#
# COMPACT_ATOMS: atom_id res chain seq x y z
N MET A 1 19.74 13.86 16.36
CA MET A 1 18.91 12.69 16.05
C MET A 1 18.77 12.58 14.54
N SER A 2 18.74 11.36 13.99
CA SER A 2 18.17 11.17 12.64
C SER A 2 16.65 11.22 12.75
N THR A 3 15.95 11.68 11.72
CA THR A 3 14.52 11.41 11.57
C THR A 3 14.33 9.89 11.44
N PRO A 4 13.38 9.25 12.15
CA PRO A 4 13.09 7.84 11.93
C PRO A 4 12.46 7.63 10.56
N THR A 5 12.65 6.44 9.99
CA THR A 5 12.08 6.06 8.69
C THR A 5 11.31 4.75 8.78
N ILE A 6 10.34 4.59 7.90
CA ILE A 6 9.71 3.32 7.59
C ILE A 6 10.04 2.93 6.15
N ASP A 7 10.70 1.79 5.99
CA ASP A 7 10.93 1.18 4.70
C ASP A 7 9.74 0.28 4.34
N LEU A 8 9.24 0.45 3.12
CA LEU A 8 8.21 -0.39 2.51
C LEU A 8 8.84 -1.07 1.29
N SER A 9 9.18 -2.36 1.44
CA SER A 9 9.80 -3.16 0.38
C SER A 9 8.77 -4.06 -0.33
N PRO A 10 8.81 -4.22 -1.67
CA PRO A 10 7.84 -5.02 -2.41
C PRO A 10 7.88 -6.51 -2.03
N ALA A 11 6.72 -7.09 -1.74
CA ALA A 11 6.58 -8.49 -1.36
C ALA A 11 5.91 -9.34 -2.47
N PRO A 12 6.14 -10.68 -2.51
CA PRO A 12 5.59 -11.58 -3.52
C PRO A 12 4.08 -11.42 -3.78
N GLY A 13 3.71 -11.31 -5.06
CA GLY A 13 2.33 -11.11 -5.50
C GLY A 13 1.87 -9.66 -5.62
N THR A 14 2.74 -8.68 -5.36
CA THR A 14 2.39 -7.25 -5.46
C THR A 14 2.17 -6.74 -6.86
N PHE A 15 1.28 -5.76 -6.96
CA PHE A 15 1.39 -4.70 -7.95
C PHE A 15 2.80 -4.08 -7.86
N PRO A 16 3.61 -4.02 -8.94
CA PRO A 16 5.00 -3.61 -8.82
C PRO A 16 5.18 -2.13 -8.45
N PHE A 17 5.98 -1.87 -7.41
CA PHE A 17 6.46 -0.54 -7.03
C PHE A 17 7.95 -0.62 -6.65
N SER A 18 8.67 0.50 -6.74
CA SER A 18 10.04 0.60 -6.21
C SER A 18 10.00 0.71 -4.69
N ALA A 19 10.91 0.04 -3.97
CA ALA A 19 11.00 0.13 -2.51
C ALA A 19 11.06 1.60 -2.03
N LYS A 20 10.37 1.90 -0.94
CA LYS A 20 10.22 3.24 -0.38
C LYS A 20 10.89 3.32 0.99
N THR A 21 11.52 4.45 1.30
CA THR A 21 12.06 4.84 2.61
C THR A 21 11.40 6.16 3.01
N ILE A 22 10.32 6.09 3.79
CA ILE A 22 9.46 7.22 4.12
C ILE A 22 9.89 7.81 5.47
N PRO A 23 10.25 9.10 5.57
CA PRO A 23 10.46 9.77 6.85
C PRO A 23 9.15 9.84 7.64
N ILE A 24 9.20 9.51 8.92
CA ILE A 24 8.03 9.47 9.82
C ILE A 24 8.22 10.40 11.03
N SER A 25 7.10 10.96 11.48
CA SER A 25 7.00 11.87 12.62
C SER A 25 5.55 11.86 13.14
N SER A 26 5.19 12.76 14.06
CA SER A 26 3.80 12.97 14.46
C SER A 26 2.89 13.49 13.33
N ALA A 27 3.47 14.04 12.26
CA ALA A 27 2.73 14.37 11.04
C ALA A 27 2.37 13.09 10.26
N LYS A 28 1.10 12.93 9.91
CA LYS A 28 0.58 11.75 9.20
C LYS A 28 0.95 11.78 7.72
N VAL A 29 1.50 10.68 7.21
CA VAL A 29 1.76 10.44 5.80
C VAL A 29 0.63 9.56 5.25
N THR A 30 -0.08 10.05 4.23
CA THR A 30 -1.07 9.25 3.49
C THR A 30 -0.36 8.24 2.58
N LEU A 31 -0.85 6.99 2.59
CA LEU A 31 -0.52 5.94 1.64
C LEU A 31 -1.68 5.77 0.64
N GLY A 32 -1.36 5.67 -0.65
CA GLY A 32 -2.36 5.35 -1.68
C GLY A 32 -1.89 5.62 -3.10
N SER A 33 -2.80 5.44 -4.07
CA SER A 33 -2.51 5.53 -5.50
C SER A 33 -2.53 6.98 -6.02
N ILE A 34 -1.91 7.20 -7.19
CA ILE A 34 -2.02 8.48 -7.90
C ILE A 34 -3.38 8.62 -8.61
N GLU A 35 -4.12 9.68 -8.30
CA GLU A 35 -5.22 10.16 -9.15
C GLU A 35 -4.64 10.99 -10.30
N VAL A 36 -5.03 10.65 -11.53
CA VAL A 36 -4.88 11.52 -12.69
C VAL A 36 -6.16 12.35 -12.78
N THR A 37 -6.05 13.65 -12.57
CA THR A 37 -7.19 14.58 -12.71
C THR A 37 -7.60 14.69 -14.19
N GLU A 38 -8.82 15.19 -14.45
CA GLU A 38 -9.32 15.43 -15.83
C GLU A 38 -8.38 16.33 -16.67
N SER A 39 -7.54 17.14 -16.02
CA SER A 39 -6.50 17.95 -16.68
C SER A 39 -5.29 17.15 -17.19
N GLY A 40 -5.28 15.81 -17.04
CA GLY A 40 -4.15 14.94 -17.31
C GLY A 40 -3.01 15.01 -16.27
N LYS A 41 -3.10 15.95 -15.32
CA LYS A 41 -2.11 16.13 -14.25
C LYS A 41 -2.39 15.21 -13.07
N ALA A 42 -1.37 14.51 -12.58
CA ALA A 42 -1.47 13.73 -11.35
C ALA A 42 -1.64 14.66 -10.13
N ALA A 43 -2.57 14.34 -9.24
CA ALA A 43 -2.81 15.07 -7.99
C ALA A 43 -1.59 15.01 -7.04
N HIS A 44 -0.86 13.89 -7.09
CA HIS A 44 0.33 13.64 -6.26
C HIS A 44 1.46 13.05 -7.10
N VAL A 45 2.71 13.45 -6.81
CA VAL A 45 3.91 12.93 -7.47
C VAL A 45 4.48 11.77 -6.65
N PRO A 46 4.58 10.55 -7.20
CA PRO A 46 5.09 9.39 -6.48
C PRO A 46 6.62 9.44 -6.39
N SER A 47 7.17 9.16 -5.21
CA SER A 47 8.62 9.03 -4.99
C SER A 47 8.95 7.78 -4.16
N THR A 48 10.24 7.46 -4.05
CA THR A 48 10.75 6.49 -3.06
C THR A 48 10.72 7.03 -1.63
N SER A 49 10.44 8.33 -1.43
CA SER A 49 10.44 9.00 -0.12
C SER A 49 9.05 9.36 0.43
N ASN A 50 7.97 8.99 -0.26
CA ASN A 50 6.59 9.31 0.12
C ASN A 50 5.62 8.12 -0.01
N GLY A 51 4.40 8.28 0.49
CA GLY A 51 3.37 7.23 0.47
C GLY A 51 2.63 7.02 -0.85
N TRP A 52 2.94 7.80 -1.89
CA TRP A 52 2.21 7.78 -3.16
C TRP A 52 2.74 6.69 -4.09
N PHE A 53 1.91 5.72 -4.44
CA PHE A 53 2.27 4.60 -5.30
C PHE A 53 2.02 4.94 -6.77
N PRO A 54 3.01 4.76 -7.66
CA PRO A 54 2.87 5.09 -9.09
C PRO A 54 1.94 4.10 -9.80
N ALA A 55 1.28 4.57 -10.86
CA ALA A 55 0.76 3.67 -11.88
C ALA A 55 1.94 2.99 -12.61
N LYS A 56 1.74 1.74 -13.03
CA LYS A 56 2.72 0.98 -13.81
C LYS A 56 2.42 1.16 -15.29
N MET A 57 3.38 1.71 -16.02
CA MET A 57 3.37 1.66 -17.48
C MET A 57 3.52 0.19 -17.93
N THR A 58 2.71 -0.19 -18.92
CA THR A 58 2.77 -1.49 -19.60
C THR A 58 3.17 -1.28 -21.06
N ASP A 59 3.49 -2.36 -21.77
CA ASP A 59 3.87 -2.31 -23.19
C ASP A 59 2.67 -1.94 -24.09
N SER A 60 1.44 -2.11 -23.55
CA SER A 60 0.23 -1.42 -24.03
C SER A 60 0.16 -0.01 -23.43
N VAL A 61 -0.17 0.99 -24.26
CA VAL A 61 0.02 2.45 -24.04
C VAL A 61 -0.77 3.06 -22.86
N SER A 62 -1.48 2.26 -22.06
CA SER A 62 -2.21 2.70 -20.87
C SER A 62 -1.41 2.48 -19.59
N SER A 63 -1.26 3.53 -18.78
CA SER A 63 -0.76 3.40 -17.40
C SER A 63 -1.79 2.67 -16.53
N VAL A 64 -1.38 1.56 -15.89
CA VAL A 64 -2.26 0.73 -15.05
C VAL A 64 -2.09 1.12 -13.59
N SER A 65 -3.18 1.44 -12.89
CA SER A 65 -3.21 1.62 -11.43
C SER A 65 -3.79 0.38 -10.72
N PRO A 66 -3.34 0.05 -9.49
CA PRO A 66 -3.93 -1.02 -8.70
C PRO A 66 -5.30 -0.60 -8.16
N LEU A 67 -6.37 -1.19 -8.68
CA LEU A 67 -7.74 -0.95 -8.21
C LEU A 67 -7.97 -1.26 -6.71
N PRO A 68 -7.26 -2.20 -6.07
CA PRO A 68 -7.33 -2.38 -4.61
C PRO A 68 -6.88 -1.18 -3.78
N LEU A 69 -6.08 -0.27 -4.36
CA LEU A 69 -5.48 0.86 -3.66
C LEU A 69 -6.20 2.17 -3.99
N SER A 70 -7.05 2.61 -3.08
CA SER A 70 -7.65 3.95 -3.06
C SER A 70 -6.58 5.05 -3.10
N SER A 71 -6.95 6.25 -3.53
CA SER A 71 -6.06 7.41 -3.57
C SER A 71 -5.64 7.84 -2.16
N SER A 72 -6.60 8.09 -1.28
CA SER A 72 -6.37 8.12 0.17
C SER A 72 -6.80 6.78 0.77
N HIS A 73 -5.86 5.83 0.91
CA HIS A 73 -6.18 4.46 1.37
C HIS A 73 -5.88 4.26 2.87
N ALA A 74 -4.72 4.73 3.32
CA ALA A 74 -4.30 4.62 4.71
C ALA A 74 -3.48 5.83 5.15
N GLN A 75 -3.28 5.98 6.46
CA GLN A 75 -2.31 6.92 7.04
C GLN A 75 -1.35 6.21 7.97
N ILE A 76 -0.08 6.61 7.93
CA ILE A 76 0.97 6.19 8.87
C ILE A 76 1.61 7.38 9.57
N TRP A 77 1.99 7.23 10.82
CA TRP A 77 2.70 8.24 11.62
C TRP A 77 3.50 7.59 12.75
N CYS A 78 4.38 8.37 13.37
CA CYS A 78 5.12 8.00 14.58
C CYS A 78 4.66 8.85 15.76
N ASP A 79 4.23 8.21 16.84
CA ASP A 79 3.87 8.85 18.11
C ASP A 79 4.37 8.01 19.29
N GLY A 80 4.82 8.65 20.38
CA GLY A 80 5.31 7.96 21.58
C GLY A 80 6.37 6.87 21.33
N GLY A 81 7.24 7.05 20.32
CA GLY A 81 8.25 6.06 19.91
C GLY A 81 7.70 4.84 19.15
N LYS A 82 6.44 4.87 18.70
CA LYS A 82 5.75 3.77 18.00
C LYS A 82 5.22 4.24 16.66
N VAL A 83 5.25 3.37 15.66
CA VAL A 83 4.61 3.63 14.36
C VAL A 83 3.19 3.10 14.39
N TYR A 84 2.27 3.84 13.80
CA TYR A 84 0.85 3.51 13.71
C TYR A 84 0.39 3.49 12.24
N ILE A 85 -0.66 2.72 11.97
CA ILE A 85 -1.43 2.75 10.72
C ILE A 85 -2.93 2.84 11.01
N ARG A 86 -3.66 3.57 10.15
CA ARG A 86 -5.13 3.64 10.11
C ARG A 86 -5.62 3.50 8.66
N ASP A 87 -6.70 2.76 8.45
CA ASP A 87 -7.46 2.74 7.19
C ASP A 87 -8.29 4.03 7.02
N LEU A 88 -8.33 4.61 5.82
CA LEU A 88 -9.14 5.80 5.52
C LEU A 88 -10.46 5.42 4.83
N ASP A 89 -11.22 4.54 5.49
CA ASP A 89 -12.47 3.94 4.98
C ASP A 89 -12.32 3.40 3.54
N SER A 90 -11.23 2.67 3.31
CA SER A 90 -10.81 2.32 1.96
C SER A 90 -11.66 1.20 1.37
N ALA A 91 -11.92 1.29 0.06
CA ALA A 91 -12.87 0.41 -0.65
C ALA A 91 -12.57 -1.10 -0.53
N PHE A 92 -11.30 -1.45 -0.27
CA PHE A 92 -10.84 -2.85 -0.15
C PHE A 92 -10.15 -3.16 1.18
N GLY A 93 -10.02 -2.17 2.07
CA GLY A 93 -9.47 -2.28 3.42
C GLY A 93 -7.94 -2.35 3.53
N THR A 94 -7.42 -1.71 4.58
CA THR A 94 -6.09 -1.95 5.17
C THR A 94 -6.17 -3.06 6.23
N TYR A 95 -5.07 -3.77 6.44
CA TYR A 95 -4.99 -4.92 7.35
C TYR A 95 -3.60 -4.98 8.05
N VAL A 96 -3.37 -5.82 9.07
CA VAL A 96 -2.02 -6.13 9.61
C VAL A 96 -1.98 -7.59 10.05
N ASN A 97 -0.94 -8.32 9.62
CA ASN A 97 -0.58 -9.71 9.98
C ASN A 97 -1.66 -10.80 9.84
N GLY A 98 -2.80 -10.47 9.24
CA GLY A 98 -3.96 -11.36 9.07
C GLY A 98 -5.29 -10.63 9.22
N LEU A 99 -5.28 -9.46 9.87
CA LEU A 99 -6.41 -8.88 10.58
C LEU A 99 -6.76 -7.52 9.97
N ARG A 100 -8.05 -7.22 9.71
CA ARG A 100 -8.45 -5.93 9.13
C ARG A 100 -8.19 -4.81 10.13
N VAL A 101 -7.60 -3.70 9.67
CA VAL A 101 -7.43 -2.48 10.47
C VAL A 101 -8.81 -1.84 10.65
N SER A 102 -9.28 -1.78 11.89
CA SER A 102 -10.53 -1.14 12.30
C SER A 102 -10.33 0.06 13.22
N SER A 103 -9.09 0.28 13.68
CA SER A 103 -8.66 1.38 14.54
C SER A 103 -7.14 1.57 14.45
N ASP A 104 -6.59 2.55 15.17
CA ASP A 104 -5.15 2.85 15.16
C ASP A 104 -4.32 1.64 15.59
N THR A 105 -3.64 1.03 14.62
CA THR A 105 -2.92 -0.24 14.77
C THR A 105 -1.42 0.02 14.79
N ILE A 106 -0.70 -0.51 15.79
CA ILE A 106 0.76 -0.35 15.88
C ILE A 106 1.43 -1.22 14.79
N LEU A 107 2.37 -0.62 14.06
CA LEU A 107 3.30 -1.30 13.16
C LEU A 107 4.66 -1.52 13.85
N LYS A 108 5.29 -2.66 13.55
CA LYS A 108 6.62 -3.08 14.00
C LYS A 108 7.48 -3.49 12.79
N SER A 109 8.80 -3.47 12.95
CA SER A 109 9.70 -4.09 11.96
C SER A 109 9.39 -5.59 11.84
N GLY A 110 9.19 -6.09 10.62
CA GLY A 110 8.71 -7.45 10.35
C GLY A 110 7.18 -7.59 10.28
N ASP A 111 6.40 -6.56 10.64
CA ASP A 111 4.97 -6.52 10.34
C ASP A 111 4.73 -6.35 8.84
N THR A 112 3.52 -6.72 8.42
CA THR A 112 3.11 -6.75 7.02
C THR A 112 1.57 -6.88 6.99
N ILE A 113 0.89 -6.59 5.88
CA ILE A 113 -0.58 -6.36 5.79
C ILE A 113 -1.29 -7.75 5.43
N PRO A 114 -2.57 -8.02 5.01
CA PRO A 114 -2.86 -9.08 3.97
C PRO A 114 -4.18 -9.02 3.17
N VAL A 115 -4.28 -9.88 2.14
CA VAL A 115 -5.49 -10.20 1.36
C VAL A 115 -6.37 -11.27 2.04
N HIS A 116 -7.67 -11.27 1.72
CA HIS A 116 -8.61 -12.36 1.94
C HIS A 116 -8.21 -13.74 1.35
N LYS A 117 -8.79 -14.81 1.89
CA LYS A 117 -8.49 -16.20 1.56
C LYS A 117 -9.02 -16.63 0.19
N SER A 118 -8.20 -17.38 -0.55
CA SER A 118 -8.64 -18.46 -1.44
C SER A 118 -7.73 -19.67 -1.20
N SER A 119 -8.25 -20.90 -1.40
CA SER A 119 -7.53 -22.14 -1.09
C SER A 119 -6.42 -22.45 -2.11
N HIS A 120 -5.34 -23.09 -1.64
CA HIS A 120 -4.14 -23.45 -2.40
C HIS A 120 -3.29 -22.26 -2.92
N LEU A 121 -2.36 -21.80 -2.08
CA LEU A 121 -0.92 -21.85 -2.36
C LEU A 121 -0.10 -21.48 -1.10
N THR A 122 1.06 -22.13 -0.91
CA THR A 122 1.76 -22.14 0.38
C THR A 122 2.95 -21.16 0.44
N SER A 123 2.70 -19.90 0.79
CA SER A 123 3.68 -19.00 1.45
C SER A 123 3.06 -17.67 1.89
N PHE A 124 3.32 -17.26 3.14
CA PHE A 124 2.63 -16.16 3.83
C PHE A 124 3.07 -14.76 3.35
N ASN A 125 2.19 -14.02 2.67
CA ASN A 125 2.46 -12.68 2.10
C ASN A 125 1.25 -11.73 2.26
N LYS A 126 1.47 -10.40 2.21
CA LYS A 126 0.82 -9.49 3.17
C LYS A 126 0.66 -7.98 2.71
N SER A 127 -0.56 -7.43 2.47
CA SER A 127 -0.88 -6.33 1.51
C SER A 127 -1.87 -5.20 1.84
N LEU A 128 -1.59 -3.96 1.41
CA LEU A 128 -2.55 -2.84 1.27
C LEU A 128 -3.60 -3.20 0.21
N GLY A 129 -4.88 -3.13 0.60
CA GLY A 129 -6.00 -3.62 -0.21
C GLY A 129 -6.05 -5.15 -0.30
N SER A 130 -7.25 -5.68 -0.49
CA SER A 130 -7.46 -7.08 -0.89
C SER A 130 -7.37 -7.23 -2.41
N ARG A 131 -6.69 -8.29 -2.89
CA ARG A 131 -6.72 -8.69 -4.32
C ARG A 131 -8.17 -8.85 -4.76
N ILE A 132 -8.55 -8.15 -5.82
CA ILE A 132 -9.88 -8.30 -6.41
C ILE A 132 -9.88 -9.59 -7.23
N VAL A 133 -10.83 -10.49 -6.96
CA VAL A 133 -11.01 -11.72 -7.74
C VAL A 133 -11.84 -11.39 -8.98
N ARG A 134 -11.37 -11.82 -10.17
CA ARG A 134 -12.17 -11.72 -11.41
C ARG A 134 -13.52 -12.39 -11.22
N ASN A 135 -14.57 -11.73 -11.67
CA ASN A 135 -15.93 -12.25 -11.74
C ASN A 135 -16.56 -11.90 -13.11
N GLU A 136 -17.76 -12.41 -13.38
CA GLU A 136 -18.48 -12.18 -14.64
C GLU A 136 -18.79 -10.70 -14.94
N LYS A 137 -18.72 -9.84 -13.93
CA LYS A 137 -18.91 -8.38 -14.05
C LYS A 137 -17.59 -7.62 -14.24
N THR A 138 -16.45 -8.31 -14.26
CA THR A 138 -15.12 -7.71 -14.47
C THR A 138 -14.88 -7.49 -15.96
N PRO A 139 -14.80 -6.26 -16.48
CA PRO A 139 -14.68 -6.01 -17.92
C PRO A 139 -13.39 -6.59 -18.50
N ALA A 140 -13.42 -7.01 -19.77
CA ALA A 140 -12.26 -7.64 -20.43
C ALA A 140 -11.00 -6.75 -20.50
N TYR A 141 -11.15 -5.42 -20.46
CA TYR A 141 -10.03 -4.48 -20.44
C TYR A 141 -9.28 -4.43 -19.09
N ILE A 142 -9.89 -4.95 -18.02
CA ILE A 142 -9.24 -5.07 -16.71
C ILE A 142 -8.26 -6.23 -16.77
N THR A 143 -6.96 -5.93 -16.70
CA THR A 143 -5.87 -6.91 -16.65
C THR A 143 -5.63 -7.39 -15.22
N ASP A 144 -4.93 -8.53 -15.04
CA ASP A 144 -4.63 -9.05 -13.69
C ASP A 144 -3.79 -8.06 -12.87
N LEU A 145 -2.98 -7.22 -13.54
CA LEU A 145 -2.22 -6.13 -12.92
C LEU A 145 -3.13 -5.05 -12.30
N HIS A 146 -4.29 -4.75 -12.87
CA HIS A 146 -5.27 -3.85 -12.24
C HIS A 146 -5.83 -4.43 -10.93
N LEU A 147 -5.88 -5.76 -10.83
CA LEU A 147 -6.49 -6.50 -9.72
C LEU A 147 -5.48 -6.84 -8.60
N SER A 148 -4.19 -6.66 -8.87
CA SER A 148 -3.11 -6.88 -7.90
C SER A 148 -3.17 -5.84 -6.76
N PRO A 149 -3.09 -6.27 -5.49
CA PRO A 149 -2.96 -5.38 -4.34
C PRO A 149 -1.50 -4.92 -4.18
N VAL A 150 -1.25 -3.95 -3.29
CA VAL A 150 0.10 -3.46 -3.01
C VAL A 150 0.65 -4.16 -1.76
N ILE A 151 1.62 -5.06 -1.94
CA ILE A 151 2.13 -5.96 -0.90
C ILE A 151 3.50 -5.47 -0.43
N ALA A 152 3.61 -5.10 0.85
CA ALA A 152 4.73 -4.30 1.36
C ALA A 152 5.25 -4.78 2.72
N SER A 153 6.52 -5.19 2.78
CA SER A 153 7.28 -5.55 3.97
C SER A 153 7.80 -4.32 4.70
N VAL A 154 7.49 -4.23 6.00
CA VAL A 154 7.80 -3.09 6.88
C VAL A 154 9.12 -3.31 7.64
N SER A 155 10.07 -2.40 7.47
CA SER A 155 11.18 -2.19 8.40
C SER A 155 11.11 -0.78 8.97
N ILE A 156 11.37 -0.60 10.26
CA ILE A 156 11.36 0.71 10.91
C ILE A 156 12.75 0.99 11.48
N ASN A 157 13.31 2.15 11.15
CA ASN A 157 14.68 2.55 11.50
C ASN A 157 14.67 3.86 12.29
N GLY A 158 15.70 4.06 13.13
CA GLY A 158 15.94 5.34 13.80
C GLY A 158 15.02 5.69 14.96
N LEU A 159 14.13 4.78 15.38
CA LEU A 159 13.43 4.89 16.66
C LEU A 159 14.41 4.63 17.82
N SER A 160 14.42 5.51 18.81
CA SER A 160 15.02 5.24 20.13
C SER A 160 14.07 4.39 20.96
N SER A 161 14.58 3.32 21.55
CA SER A 161 13.91 2.46 22.55
C SER A 161 13.73 3.17 23.89
#